data_AF-A0A9D2Q725-F1
#
_entry.id   AF-A0A9D2Q725-F1
#
_cell.length_a   1.000
_cell.length_b   1.000
_cell.length_c   1.000
_cell.angle_alpha   90.00
_cell.angle_beta   90.00
_cell.angle_gamma   90.00
#
_symmetry.space_group_name_H-M   'P 1'
#
loop_
_entity.id
_entity.type
_entity.pdbx_description
1 polymer ?
#
loop_
_entity_poly.entity_id
_entity_poly.type
_entity_poly.pdbx_seq_one_letter_code
_entity_poly.pdbx_strand_id
1 'polypeptide(L)'
;MKKKKNPITESFGYAFEGIWTGIRNERNMKIHCLAIIFVTLAGTLFQITAVEWCICLLLFALVAGLELVNTAVEAVVDLVTEEKKPLAKTAKDTAAGAVLFAAVISVIIGCIIFLPYVLELLSKI
;
A
#
# COMPACT_ATOMS: atom_id res chain seq x y z
N MET A 1 -14.62 -36.63 -1.43
CA MET A 1 -14.01 -36.18 -0.16
C MET A 1 -14.42 -34.73 0.09
N LYS A 2 -15.19 -34.42 1.16
CA LYS A 2 -15.49 -33.03 1.51
C LYS A 2 -14.21 -32.41 2.11
N LYS A 3 -13.58 -31.45 1.40
CA LYS A 3 -12.47 -30.66 1.95
C LYS A 3 -12.95 -30.02 3.26
N LYS A 4 -12.37 -30.43 4.39
CA LYS A 4 -12.55 -29.74 5.68
C LYS A 4 -12.08 -28.31 5.44
N LYS A 5 -12.97 -27.32 5.56
CA LYS A 5 -12.56 -25.92 5.48
C LYS A 5 -11.65 -25.66 6.68
N ASN A 6 -10.44 -25.17 6.43
CA ASN A 6 -9.52 -24.78 7.49
C ASN A 6 -10.23 -23.79 8.42
N PRO A 7 -10.02 -23.86 9.74
CA PRO A 7 -10.61 -22.92 10.69
C PRO A 7 -10.25 -21.49 10.31
N ILE A 8 -11.17 -20.56 10.57
CA ILE A 8 -11.03 -19.13 10.23
C ILE A 8 -9.71 -18.55 10.77
N THR A 9 -9.26 -19.04 11.93
CA THR A 9 -7.99 -18.68 12.57
C THR A 9 -6.76 -19.01 11.70
N GLU A 10 -6.78 -20.12 10.96
CA GLU A 10 -5.71 -20.47 10.02
C GLU A 10 -5.74 -19.56 8.79
N SER A 11 -6.93 -19.19 8.29
CA SER A 11 -7.07 -18.24 7.17
C SER A 11 -6.54 -16.84 7.50
N PHE A 12 -6.75 -16.35 8.72
CA PHE A 12 -6.12 -15.11 9.19
C PHE A 12 -4.60 -15.25 9.30
N GLY A 13 -4.10 -16.39 9.80
CA GLY A 13 -2.66 -16.67 9.85
C GLY A 13 -1.97 -16.54 8.49
N TYR A 14 -2.55 -17.16 7.45
CA TYR A 14 -2.01 -17.05 6.08
C TYR A 14 -2.07 -15.61 5.53
N ALA A 15 -3.11 -14.84 5.86
CA ALA A 15 -3.21 -13.45 5.44
C ALA A 15 -2.12 -12.57 6.09
N PHE A 16 -1.86 -12.75 7.39
CA PHE A 16 -0.77 -12.06 8.08
C PHE A 16 0.61 -12.44 7.54
N GLU A 17 0.82 -13.71 7.24
CA GLU A 17 2.07 -14.19 6.63
C GLU A 17 2.27 -13.59 5.23
N GLY A 18 1.21 -13.45 4.44
CA GLY A 18 1.23 -12.77 3.15
C GLY A 18 1.64 -11.30 3.26
N ILE A 19 1.04 -10.56 4.21
CA ILE A 19 1.41 -9.16 4.49
C ILE A 19 2.89 -9.06 4.90
N TRP A 20 3.32 -9.94 5.82
CA TRP A 20 4.70 -9.94 6.31
C TRP A 20 5.72 -10.26 5.19
N THR A 21 5.39 -11.21 4.33
CA THR A 21 6.20 -11.56 3.16
C THR A 21 6.35 -10.37 2.22
N GLY A 22 5.25 -9.68 1.89
CA GLY A 22 5.27 -8.47 1.10
C GLY A 22 6.14 -7.37 1.72
N ILE A 23 6.00 -7.10 3.02
CA ILE A 23 6.82 -6.09 3.72
C ILE A 23 8.31 -6.43 3.72
N ARG A 24 8.66 -7.71 3.91
CA ARG A 24 10.06 -8.13 4.02
C ARG A 24 10.78 -8.13 2.67
N ASN A 25 10.10 -8.58 1.63
CA ASN A 25 10.73 -8.85 0.33
C ASN A 25 10.65 -7.64 -0.61
N GLU A 26 9.57 -6.86 -0.58
CA GLU A 26 9.40 -5.75 -1.52
C GLU A 26 10.00 -4.44 -1.02
N ARG A 27 10.86 -3.84 -1.85
CA ARG A 27 11.46 -2.53 -1.56
C ARG A 27 10.40 -1.43 -1.53
N ASN A 28 9.44 -1.47 -2.45
CA ASN A 28 8.36 -0.50 -2.54
C ASN A 28 7.45 -0.56 -1.31
N MET A 29 7.12 -1.77 -0.83
CA MET A 29 6.36 -1.93 0.42
C MET A 29 7.07 -1.28 1.62
N LYS A 30 8.40 -1.42 1.74
CA LYS A 30 9.17 -0.75 2.80
C LYS A 30 9.07 0.78 2.72
N ILE A 31 9.11 1.32 1.50
CA ILE A 31 8.95 2.77 1.27
C ILE A 31 7.54 3.21 1.69
N HIS A 32 6.50 2.45 1.35
CA HIS A 32 5.14 2.73 1.79
C HIS A 32 5.00 2.67 3.31
N CYS A 33 5.58 1.67 3.98
CA CYS A 33 5.61 1.62 5.45
C CYS A 33 6.29 2.83 6.09
N LEU A 34 7.43 3.28 5.54
CA LEU A 34 8.10 4.49 6.01
C LEU A 34 7.23 5.73 5.81
N ALA A 35 6.60 5.87 4.64
CA ALA A 35 5.67 6.98 4.37
C ALA A 35 4.49 6.99 5.35
N ILE A 36 3.91 5.82 5.68
CA ILE A 36 2.85 5.69 6.68
C ILE A 36 3.31 6.21 8.03
N ILE A 37 4.52 5.86 8.48
CA ILE A 37 5.08 6.34 9.74
C ILE A 37 5.21 7.86 9.73
N PHE A 38 5.79 8.45 8.67
CA PHE A 38 5.95 9.90 8.56
C PHE A 38 4.62 10.63 8.54
N VAL A 39 3.65 10.17 7.76
CA VAL A 39 2.31 10.78 7.67
C VAL A 39 1.57 10.65 9.00
N THR A 40 1.72 9.52 9.71
CA THR A 40 1.12 9.33 11.03
C THR A 40 1.72 10.31 12.05
N LEU A 41 3.04 10.46 12.09
CA LEU A 41 3.71 11.43 12.94
C LEU A 41 3.25 12.86 12.63
N ALA A 42 3.24 13.25 11.35
CA ALA A 42 2.74 14.56 10.92
C ALA A 42 1.28 14.77 11.34
N GLY A 43 0.40 13.78 11.11
CA GLY A 43 -1.01 13.82 11.48
C GLY A 43 -1.23 14.04 12.97
N THR A 44 -0.42 13.38 13.81
CA THR A 44 -0.47 13.57 15.27
C THR A 44 0.05 14.93 15.71
N LEU A 45 1.11 15.45 15.09
CA LEU A 45 1.70 16.76 15.42
C LEU A 45 0.78 17.92 15.03
N PHE A 46 0.16 17.84 13.84
CA PHE A 46 -0.77 18.85 13.34
C PHE A 46 -2.19 18.71 13.88
N GLN A 47 -2.46 17.65 14.67
CA GLN A 47 -3.78 17.36 15.23
C GLN A 47 -4.90 17.38 14.18
N ILE A 48 -4.67 16.66 13.07
CA ILE A 48 -5.65 16.56 11.99
C ILE A 48 -6.96 15.94 12.49
N THR A 49 -8.07 16.31 11.84
CA THR A 49 -9.42 15.90 12.19
C THR A 49 -9.63 14.39 12.00
N ALA A 50 -10.66 13.84 12.65
CA ALA A 50 -11.03 12.44 12.50
C ALA A 50 -11.35 12.04 11.05
N VAL A 51 -11.93 12.96 10.27
CA VAL A 51 -12.23 12.72 8.84
C VAL A 51 -10.94 12.60 8.03
N GLU A 52 -9.97 13.47 8.27
CA GLU A 52 -8.66 13.41 7.59
C GLU A 52 -7.91 12.12 7.96
N TRP A 53 -7.98 11.69 9.22
CA TRP A 53 -7.46 10.38 9.63
C TRP A 53 -8.12 9.22 8.88
N CYS A 54 -9.44 9.21 8.75
CA CYS A 54 -10.16 8.19 7.97
C CYS A 54 -9.66 8.15 6.52
N ILE A 55 -9.44 9.31 5.90
CA ILE A 55 -8.90 9.41 4.54
C ILE A 55 -7.47 8.85 4.49
N CYS A 56 -6.59 9.23 5.42
CA CYS A 56 -5.23 8.70 5.49
C CYS A 56 -5.20 7.18 5.63
N LEU A 57 -6.03 6.61 6.52
CA LEU A 57 -6.12 5.17 6.72
C LEU A 57 -6.62 4.43 5.46
N LEU A 58 -7.59 5.00 4.75
CA LEU A 58 -8.06 4.45 3.48
C LEU A 58 -6.97 4.47 2.41
N LEU A 59 -6.18 5.54 2.34
CA LEU A 59 -5.06 5.64 1.39
C LEU A 59 -3.95 4.64 1.72
N PHE A 60 -3.62 4.47 3.00
CA PHE A 60 -2.64 3.48 3.44
C PHE A 60 -3.08 2.06 3.05
N ALA A 61 -4.35 1.73 3.31
CA ALA A 61 -4.91 0.44 2.95
C ALA A 61 -4.95 0.23 1.43
N LEU A 62 -5.31 1.26 0.65
CA LEU A 62 -5.36 1.20 -0.81
C LEU A 62 -3.98 0.94 -1.41
N VAL A 63 -2.98 1.76 -1.04
CA VAL A 63 -1.64 1.68 -1.64
C VAL A 63 -0.93 0.39 -1.21
N ALA A 64 -0.97 0.04 0.07
CA ALA A 64 -0.38 -1.22 0.55
C ALA A 64 -1.13 -2.44 -0.02
N GLY A 65 -2.45 -2.37 -0.13
CA GLY A 65 -3.26 -3.42 -0.75
C GLY A 65 -2.90 -3.66 -2.22
N LEU A 66 -2.76 -2.58 -3.00
CA LEU A 66 -2.34 -2.68 -4.41
C LEU A 66 -0.92 -3.20 -4.56
N GLU A 67 -0.02 -2.82 -3.66
CA GLU A 67 1.36 -3.36 -3.66
C GLU A 67 1.37 -4.87 -3.40
N LEU A 68 0.57 -5.37 -2.45
CA LEU A 68 0.42 -6.82 -2.23
C LEU A 68 -0.18 -7.54 -3.44
N VAL A 69 -1.16 -6.92 -4.12
CA VAL A 69 -1.72 -7.46 -5.36
C VAL A 69 -0.66 -7.46 -6.47
N ASN A 70 0.18 -6.43 -6.58
CA ASN A 70 1.28 -6.39 -7.52
C ASN A 70 2.26 -7.56 -7.30
N THR A 71 2.70 -7.78 -6.05
CA THR A 71 3.56 -8.92 -5.70
C THR A 71 2.90 -10.27 -6.04
N ALA A 72 1.59 -10.40 -5.80
CA ALA A 72 0.85 -11.62 -6.14
C ALA A 72 0.81 -11.86 -7.66
N VAL A 73 0.58 -10.81 -8.45
CA VAL A 73 0.61 -10.89 -9.92
C VAL A 73 2.00 -11.24 -10.41
N GLU A 74 3.04 -10.61 -9.88
CA GLU A 74 4.44 -10.93 -10.21
C GLU A 74 4.76 -12.40 -9.93
N ALA A 75 4.41 -12.90 -8.74
CA ALA A 75 4.63 -14.29 -8.34
C ALA A 75 3.91 -15.28 -9.27
N VAL A 76 2.68 -14.97 -9.69
CA VAL A 76 1.94 -15.81 -10.65
C VAL A 76 2.59 -15.79 -12.04
N VAL A 77 3.03 -14.63 -12.52
CA VAL A 77 3.69 -14.51 -13.82
C VAL A 77 5.03 -15.26 -13.81
N ASP A 78 5.83 -15.13 -12.75
CA ASP A 78 7.12 -15.80 -12.58
C ASP A 78 6.97 -17.32 -12.44
N LEU A 79 5.87 -17.79 -11.82
CA LEU A 79 5.55 -19.22 -11.79
C LEU A 79 5.24 -19.78 -13.19
N VAL A 80 4.65 -18.98 -14.07
CA VAL A 80 4.23 -19.42 -15.42
C VAL A 80 5.38 -19.37 -16.43
N THR A 81 6.25 -18.36 -16.36
CA THR A 81 7.31 -18.18 -17.35
C THR A 81 8.43 -17.26 -16.83
N GLU A 82 9.67 -17.71 -16.98
CA GLU A 82 10.87 -16.87 -16.76
C GLU A 82 11.31 -16.15 -18.05
N GLU A 83 10.82 -16.60 -19.22
CA GLU A 83 11.10 -15.95 -20.49
C GLU A 83 10.34 -14.63 -20.64
N LYS A 84 10.99 -13.64 -21.25
CA LYS A 84 10.37 -12.35 -21.58
C LYS A 84 9.33 -12.52 -22.69
N LYS A 85 8.07 -12.68 -22.29
CA LYS A 85 6.90 -12.73 -23.19
C LYS A 85 6.15 -11.40 -23.18
N PRO A 86 5.62 -10.93 -24.32
CA PRO A 86 4.88 -9.67 -24.39
C PRO A 86 3.74 -9.57 -23.37
N LEU A 87 2.95 -10.64 -23.21
CA LEU A 87 1.83 -10.67 -22.26
C LEU A 87 2.29 -10.66 -20.80
N ALA A 88 3.39 -11.35 -20.47
CA ALA A 88 3.97 -11.35 -19.13
C ALA A 88 4.44 -9.94 -18.74
N LYS A 89 5.08 -9.24 -19.69
CA LYS A 89 5.45 -7.83 -19.53
C LYS A 89 4.21 -6.95 -19.29
N THR A 90 3.17 -7.06 -20.12
CA THR A 90 1.94 -6.28 -19.94
C THR A 90 1.29 -6.50 -18.58
N ALA A 91 1.23 -7.75 -18.10
CA ALA A 91 0.66 -8.06 -16.80
C ALA A 91 1.43 -7.38 -15.66
N LYS A 92 2.76 -7.53 -15.62
CA LYS A 92 3.61 -6.92 -14.59
C LYS A 92 3.60 -5.39 -14.67
N ASP A 93 3.77 -4.82 -15.86
CA ASP A 93 3.80 -3.36 -16.06
C ASP A 93 2.47 -2.71 -15.66
N THR A 94 1.34 -3.38 -15.94
CA THR A 94 0.00 -2.86 -15.59
C THR A 94 -0.26 -2.93 -14.09
N ALA A 95 0.17 -4.01 -13.41
CA ALA A 95 0.07 -4.14 -11.97
C ALA A 95 0.90 -3.07 -11.24
N ALA A 96 2.14 -2.87 -11.67
CA ALA A 96 3.01 -1.81 -11.15
C ALA A 96 2.44 -0.41 -11.43
N GLY A 97 1.86 -0.21 -12.62
CA GLY A 97 1.18 1.03 -13.01
C GLY A 97 0.00 1.37 -12.10
N ALA A 98 -0.77 0.38 -11.65
CA ALA A 98 -1.88 0.59 -10.71
C ALA A 98 -1.39 1.09 -9.34
N VAL A 99 -0.31 0.51 -8.81
CA VAL A 99 0.32 0.98 -7.57
C VAL A 99 0.80 2.42 -7.73
N LEU A 100 1.53 2.72 -8.82
CA LEU A 100 2.06 4.06 -9.08
C LEU A 100 0.93 5.10 -9.14
N PHE A 101 -0.15 4.79 -9.85
CA PHE A 101 -1.30 5.68 -9.95
C PHE A 101 -1.92 5.97 -8.58
N ALA A 102 -2.16 4.93 -7.77
CA ALA A 102 -2.69 5.09 -6.42
C ALA A 102 -1.74 5.88 -5.51
N ALA A 103 -0.43 5.67 -5.61
CA ALA A 103 0.57 6.39 -4.85
C ALA A 103 0.57 7.89 -5.19
N VAL A 104 0.49 8.26 -6.47
CA VAL A 104 0.41 9.67 -6.90
C VAL A 104 -0.84 10.35 -6.35
N ILE A 105 -2.01 9.70 -6.46
CA ILE A 105 -3.25 10.24 -5.91
C ILE A 105 -3.18 10.38 -4.38
N SER A 106 -2.58 9.40 -3.69
CA SER A 106 -2.37 9.47 -2.25
C SER A 106 -1.49 10.65 -1.84
N VAL A 107 -0.45 10.98 -2.61
CA VAL A 107 0.40 12.15 -2.36
C VAL A 107 -0.39 13.44 -2.54
N ILE A 108 -1.18 13.55 -3.61
CA ILE A 108 -2.02 14.73 -3.87
C ILE A 108 -3.00 14.96 -2.72
N ILE A 109 -3.70 13.91 -2.27
CA ILE A 109 -4.63 14.01 -1.13
C ILE A 109 -3.88 14.36 0.16
N GLY A 110 -2.71 13.76 0.39
CA GLY A 110 -1.84 14.12 1.51
C GLY A 110 -1.47 15.61 1.49
N CYS A 111 -1.08 16.15 0.34
CA CYS A 111 -0.81 17.59 0.22
C CYS A 111 -2.05 18.43 0.52
N ILE A 112 -3.24 18.05 0.04
CA ILE A 112 -4.48 18.77 0.34
C ILE A 112 -4.77 18.82 1.84
N ILE A 113 -4.55 17.70 2.55
CA ILE A 113 -4.75 17.61 4.00
C ILE A 113 -3.70 18.43 4.74
N PHE A 114 -2.41 18.24 4.45
CA PHE A 114 -1.33 18.78 5.29
C PHE A 114 -0.90 20.21 4.94
N LEU A 115 -1.09 20.67 3.71
CA LEU A 115 -0.68 22.02 3.28
C LEU A 115 -1.26 23.16 4.13
N PRO A 116 -2.58 23.19 4.48
CA PRO A 116 -3.10 24.26 5.34
C PRO A 116 -2.42 24.29 6.72
N TYR A 117 -2.18 23.13 7.34
CA TYR A 117 -1.51 23.05 8.65
C TYR A 117 -0.06 23.53 8.58
N VAL A 118 0.66 23.18 7.52
CA VAL A 118 2.04 23.64 7.32
C VAL A 118 2.08 25.16 7.11
N LEU A 119 1.17 25.73 6.31
CA LEU A 119 1.10 27.17 6.08
C LEU A 119 0.76 27.94 7.37
N GLU A 120 -0.13 27.40 8.20
CA GLU A 120 -0.43 27.98 9.51
C GLU A 120 0.77 27.92 10.47
N LEU A 121 1.53 26.83 10.44
CA LEU A 121 2.76 26.73 11.24
C LEU A 121 3.81 27.75 10.80
N LEU A 122 4.01 27.90 9.48
CA LEU A 122 4.98 28.84 8.92
C LEU A 122 4.60 30.30 9.16
N SER A 123 3.31 30.64 9.24
CA SER A 123 2.87 32.00 9.54
C SER A 123 3.03 32.38 11.02
N LYS A 124 3.23 31.39 11.91
CA LYS A 124 3.47 31.57 13.35
C LYS A 124 4.94 31.69 13.72
N ILE A 125 5.86 31.41 12.78
CA ILE A 125 7.33 31.54 12.94
C ILE A 125 7.76 32.91 12.43
#